data_AF-A0A8J3TW97-F1
#
_entry.id   AF-A0A8J3TW97-F1
#
_cell.length_a   1.000
_cell.length_b   1.000
_cell.length_c   1.000
_cell.angle_alpha   90.00
_cell.angle_beta   90.00
_cell.angle_gamma   90.00
#
_symmetry.space_group_name_H-M   'P 1'
#
loop_
_entity.id
_entity.type
_entity.pdbx_description
1 polymer ?
#
loop_
_entity_poly.entity_id
_entity_poly.type
_entity_poly.pdbx_seq_one_letter_code
_entity_poly.pdbx_strand_id
1 'polypeptide(L)'
;MPGGRLTQQERQQIALGLADSLPYAEIARRLDRPTSTVTREVMRNGGPTAYRADLAHRATERRTHRRRQTTPPGPQALPQPHGHDAQAVRDYQETLTTVFMTSGLPKMMARVLGCLYTTDTGSLTASELAQRLHVSPASISKAITFLEGLDLVRREPDERRRERYVVDDDLWYQSMIRSARSNDQVVEAARQGVTILGPGTPAATRLENVARFLDFVSESIIRAAEQGREVLFTRTEPTSNGTTEPSPDHGRAAVPTAAEDPIS
;
A
#
# COMPACT_ATOMS: atom_id res chain seq x y z
N MET A 1 17.93 21.59 -29.30
CA MET A 1 16.63 21.24 -28.69
C MET A 1 16.58 19.73 -28.44
N PRO A 2 17.01 19.21 -27.28
CA PRO A 2 16.75 17.80 -26.99
C PRO A 2 15.33 17.68 -26.45
N GLY A 3 14.36 17.56 -27.36
CA GLY A 3 12.92 17.39 -27.07
C GLY A 3 12.47 15.93 -26.89
N GLY A 4 13.40 15.02 -26.60
CA GLY A 4 13.12 13.59 -26.38
C GLY A 4 12.66 13.29 -24.95
N ARG A 5 11.96 12.16 -24.76
CA ARG A 5 11.63 11.61 -23.43
C ARG A 5 12.91 11.45 -22.61
N LEU A 6 12.83 11.67 -21.29
CA LEU A 6 13.93 11.34 -20.38
C LEU A 6 14.26 9.85 -20.52
N THR A 7 15.55 9.53 -20.52
CA THR A 7 16.09 8.16 -20.48
C THR A 7 16.08 7.62 -19.05
N GLN A 8 16.43 6.34 -18.85
CA GLN A 8 16.59 5.79 -17.51
C GLN A 8 17.77 6.45 -16.76
N GLN A 9 18.89 6.68 -17.46
CA GLN A 9 20.08 7.31 -16.91
C GLN A 9 19.81 8.75 -16.45
N GLU A 10 19.10 9.55 -17.25
CA GLU A 10 18.72 10.91 -16.86
C GLU A 10 17.81 10.90 -15.62
N ARG A 11 16.91 9.93 -15.49
CA ARG A 11 16.07 9.79 -14.28
C ARG A 11 16.88 9.40 -13.04
N GLN A 12 17.90 8.57 -13.18
CA GLN A 12 18.81 8.23 -12.08
C GLN A 12 19.56 9.46 -11.60
N GLN A 13 20.02 10.31 -12.52
CA GLN A 13 20.67 11.58 -12.17
C GLN A 13 19.72 12.59 -11.52
N ILE A 14 18.43 12.61 -11.89
CA ILE A 14 17.41 13.37 -11.16
C ILE A 14 17.29 12.85 -9.71
N ALA A 15 17.20 11.53 -9.52
CA ALA A 15 17.08 10.94 -8.19
C ALA A 15 18.30 11.23 -7.30
N LEU A 16 19.51 11.17 -7.86
CA LEU A 16 20.74 11.55 -7.16
C LEU A 16 20.74 13.03 -6.77
N GLY A 17 20.38 13.92 -7.71
CA GLY A 17 20.32 15.34 -7.42
C GLY A 17 19.29 15.70 -6.34
N LEU A 18 18.17 14.98 -6.25
CA LEU A 18 17.19 15.14 -5.18
C LEU A 18 17.71 14.62 -3.83
N ALA A 19 18.44 13.50 -3.82
CA ALA A 19 19.06 12.98 -2.61
C ALA A 19 20.11 13.97 -2.04
N ASP A 20 20.84 14.65 -2.93
CA ASP A 20 21.78 15.72 -2.60
C ASP A 20 21.10 17.07 -2.31
N SER A 21 19.76 17.11 -2.27
CA SER A 21 18.96 18.33 -2.04
C SER A 21 19.26 19.47 -3.03
N LEU A 22 19.65 19.16 -4.26
CA LEU A 22 19.92 20.15 -5.29
C LEU A 22 18.63 20.79 -5.80
N PRO A 23 18.63 22.10 -6.12
CA PRO A 23 17.47 22.75 -6.73
C PRO A 23 17.22 22.19 -8.14
N TYR A 24 15.96 22.11 -8.56
CA TYR A 24 15.59 21.51 -9.85
C TYR A 24 16.26 22.17 -11.06
N ALA A 25 16.55 23.47 -10.98
CA ALA A 25 17.27 24.19 -12.03
C ALA A 25 18.70 23.66 -12.21
N GLU A 26 19.37 23.30 -11.11
CA GLU A 26 20.73 22.75 -11.14
C GLU A 26 20.75 21.34 -11.71
N ILE A 27 19.80 20.50 -11.30
CA ILE A 27 19.62 19.15 -11.87
C ILE A 27 19.37 19.25 -13.38
N ALA A 28 18.53 20.19 -13.81
CA ALA A 28 18.19 20.39 -15.20
C ALA A 28 19.40 20.85 -16.04
N ARG A 29 20.25 21.75 -15.53
CA ARG A 29 21.51 22.13 -16.19
C ARG A 29 22.44 20.94 -16.39
N ARG A 30 22.61 20.08 -15.37
CA ARG A 30 23.48 18.89 -15.44
C ARG A 30 23.03 17.88 -16.50
N LEU A 31 21.73 17.85 -16.77
CA LEU A 31 21.11 16.98 -17.78
C LEU A 31 21.04 17.60 -19.17
N ASP A 32 21.42 18.87 -19.33
CA ASP A 32 21.15 19.68 -20.51
C ASP A 32 19.65 19.65 -20.92
N ARG A 33 18.77 19.76 -19.91
CA ARG A 33 17.30 19.75 -20.09
C ARG A 33 16.65 21.00 -19.51
N PRO A 34 15.45 21.39 -19.97
CA PRO A 34 14.68 22.46 -19.33
C PRO A 34 14.26 22.10 -17.90
N THR A 35 14.28 23.07 -16.99
CA THR A 35 13.85 22.91 -15.58
C THR A 35 12.40 22.41 -15.46
N SER A 36 11.53 22.81 -16.40
CA SER A 36 10.13 22.36 -16.46
C SER A 36 10.00 20.86 -16.77
N THR A 37 11.00 20.22 -17.37
CA THR A 37 11.03 18.78 -17.63
C THR A 37 11.30 18.02 -16.34
N VAL A 38 12.32 18.44 -15.58
CA VAL A 38 12.65 17.84 -14.28
C VAL A 38 11.50 18.04 -13.29
N THR A 39 10.96 19.25 -13.19
CA THR A 39 9.84 19.56 -12.29
C THR A 39 8.61 18.69 -12.58
N ARG A 40 8.21 18.59 -13.86
CA ARG A 40 7.06 17.75 -14.24
C ARG A 40 7.32 16.27 -14.04
N GLU A 41 8.54 15.81 -14.31
CA GLU A 41 8.93 14.41 -14.08
C GLU A 41 8.86 14.07 -12.59
N VAL A 42 9.43 14.91 -11.72
CA VAL A 42 9.45 14.69 -10.28
C VAL A 42 8.03 14.72 -9.71
N MET A 43 7.24 15.75 -10.04
CA MET A 43 5.87 15.88 -9.55
C MET A 43 4.95 14.75 -10.04
N ARG A 44 5.14 14.27 -11.28
CA ARG A 44 4.35 13.18 -11.84
C ARG A 44 4.65 11.82 -11.23
N ASN A 45 5.82 11.63 -10.61
CA ASN A 45 6.28 10.34 -10.09
C ASN A 45 6.55 10.38 -8.58
N GLY A 46 5.68 11.05 -7.82
CA GLY A 46 5.68 11.01 -6.36
C GLY A 46 6.26 12.24 -5.65
N GLY A 47 6.72 13.26 -6.38
CA GLY A 47 7.28 14.47 -5.78
C GLY A 47 8.71 14.29 -5.24
N PRO A 48 9.34 15.35 -4.70
CA PRO A 48 10.77 15.38 -4.39
C PRO A 48 11.20 14.36 -3.34
N THR A 49 10.35 14.09 -2.33
CA THR A 49 10.66 13.19 -1.21
C THR A 49 10.48 11.72 -1.55
N ALA A 50 9.60 11.38 -2.51
CA ALA A 50 9.28 10.01 -2.88
C ALA A 50 9.73 9.63 -4.30
N TYR A 51 10.44 10.52 -5.01
CA TYR A 51 10.89 10.25 -6.38
C TYR A 51 11.84 9.05 -6.46
N ARG A 52 11.52 8.09 -7.34
CA ARG A 52 12.36 6.92 -7.64
C ARG A 52 12.52 6.75 -9.15
N ALA A 53 13.77 6.76 -9.62
CA ALA A 53 14.09 6.72 -11.05
C ALA A 53 13.51 5.49 -11.77
N ASP A 54 13.63 4.30 -11.16
CA ASP A 54 13.16 3.06 -11.77
C ASP A 54 11.64 2.98 -11.85
N LEU A 55 10.93 3.53 -10.85
CA LEU A 55 9.47 3.64 -10.86
C LEU A 55 9.03 4.58 -11.99
N ALA A 56 9.67 5.74 -12.10
CA ALA A 56 9.37 6.74 -13.11
C ALA A 56 9.64 6.24 -14.54
N HIS A 57 10.69 5.44 -14.73
CA HIS A 57 11.02 4.82 -16.01
C HIS A 57 9.97 3.78 -16.42
N ARG A 58 9.67 2.81 -15.55
CA ARG A 58 8.66 1.76 -15.82
C ARG A 58 7.26 2.34 -16.03
N ALA A 59 6.87 3.35 -15.28
CA ALA A 59 5.59 4.04 -15.46
C ALA A 59 5.49 4.69 -16.86
N THR A 60 6.61 5.23 -17.36
CA THR A 60 6.68 5.83 -18.70
C THR A 60 6.56 4.78 -19.81
N GLU A 61 7.24 3.63 -19.66
CA GLU A 61 7.17 2.52 -20.61
C GLU A 61 5.77 1.90 -20.67
N ARG A 62 5.14 1.67 -19.51
CA ARG A 62 3.78 1.12 -19.44
C ARG A 62 2.74 2.06 -20.05
N ARG A 63 2.87 3.37 -19.86
CA ARG A 63 2.00 4.36 -20.54
C ARG A 63 2.16 4.33 -22.06
N THR A 64 3.37 4.14 -22.57
CA THR A 64 3.58 3.98 -24.02
C THR A 64 3.01 2.68 -24.55
N HIS A 65 3.13 1.58 -23.80
CA HIS A 65 2.52 0.30 -24.18
C HIS A 65 0.99 0.33 -24.12
N ARG A 66 0.39 0.97 -23.11
CA ARG A 66 -1.07 1.11 -22.98
C ARG A 66 -1.68 2.02 -24.04
N ARG A 67 -1.02 3.12 -24.41
CA ARG A 67 -1.48 3.97 -25.53
C ARG A 67 -1.47 3.22 -26.87
N ARG A 68 -0.62 2.21 -27.00
CA ARG A 68 -0.54 1.32 -28.18
C ARG A 68 -1.56 0.17 -28.12
N GLN A 69 -2.15 -0.10 -26.94
CA GLN A 69 -3.18 -1.11 -26.68
C GLN A 69 -4.47 -0.44 -26.20
N THR A 70 -5.14 0.29 -27.08
CA THR A 70 -6.49 0.82 -26.79
C THR A 70 -7.54 -0.27 -27.02
N THR A 71 -8.05 -0.85 -25.93
CA THR A 71 -9.29 -1.67 -25.88
C THR A 71 -10.44 -0.80 -25.34
N PRO A 72 -11.70 -0.97 -25.77
CA PRO A 72 -12.81 -0.05 -25.43
C PRO A 72 -13.16 -0.06 -23.92
N PRO A 73 -13.82 0.99 -23.41
CA PRO A 73 -14.17 1.11 -21.99
C PRO A 73 -15.20 0.04 -21.57
N GLY A 74 -14.82 -0.84 -20.64
CA GLY A 74 -15.74 -1.75 -19.94
C GLY A 74 -16.39 -1.11 -18.71
N PRO A 75 -17.49 -1.69 -18.18
CA PRO A 75 -18.50 -0.97 -17.40
C PRO A 75 -17.98 -0.43 -16.06
N GLN A 76 -18.33 0.84 -15.83
CA GLN A 76 -18.32 1.62 -14.59
C GLN A 76 -17.70 0.95 -13.36
N ALA A 77 -16.57 1.55 -12.92
CA ALA A 77 -16.09 1.40 -11.55
C ALA A 77 -17.24 1.66 -10.58
N LEU A 78 -17.51 0.70 -9.70
CA LEU A 78 -18.47 0.85 -8.60
C LEU A 78 -18.19 2.17 -7.86
N PRO A 79 -19.22 2.97 -7.53
CA PRO A 79 -19.03 4.24 -6.84
C PRO A 79 -18.23 4.04 -5.55
N GLN A 80 -17.08 4.69 -5.46
CA GLN A 80 -16.29 4.73 -4.23
C GLN A 80 -16.98 5.69 -3.26
N PRO A 81 -17.40 5.24 -2.06
CA PRO A 81 -18.21 6.04 -1.13
C PRO A 81 -17.56 7.35 -0.66
N HIS A 82 -16.23 7.48 -0.75
CA HIS A 82 -15.50 8.65 -0.22
C HIS A 82 -15.06 9.68 -1.26
N GLY A 83 -15.55 9.60 -2.51
CA GLY A 83 -15.33 10.64 -3.52
C GLY A 83 -13.87 10.82 -3.97
N HIS A 84 -13.02 9.82 -3.75
CA HIS A 84 -11.63 9.84 -4.24
C HIS A 84 -11.59 9.88 -5.77
N ASP A 85 -10.63 10.63 -6.33
CA ASP A 85 -10.37 10.57 -7.78
C ASP A 85 -9.97 9.13 -8.14
N ALA A 86 -10.88 8.44 -8.81
CA ALA A 86 -10.70 7.05 -9.20
C ALA A 86 -9.42 6.84 -10.03
N GLN A 87 -8.94 7.86 -10.74
CA GLN A 87 -7.67 7.79 -11.46
C GLN A 87 -6.47 7.86 -10.52
N ALA A 88 -6.48 8.76 -9.53
CA ALA A 88 -5.45 8.83 -8.51
C ALA A 88 -5.35 7.54 -7.68
N VAL A 89 -6.50 6.93 -7.32
CA VAL A 89 -6.53 5.64 -6.59
C VAL A 89 -5.91 4.53 -7.43
N ARG A 90 -6.20 4.48 -8.74
CA ARG A 90 -5.61 3.49 -9.65
C ARG A 90 -4.09 3.67 -9.78
N ASP A 91 -3.62 4.91 -9.89
CA ASP A 91 -2.18 5.21 -10.01
C ASP A 91 -1.44 4.88 -8.70
N TYR A 92 -2.06 5.14 -7.54
CA TYR A 92 -1.55 4.72 -6.24
C TYR A 92 -1.53 3.19 -6.10
N GLN A 93 -2.61 2.50 -6.46
CA GLN A 93 -2.68 1.04 -6.45
C GLN A 93 -1.56 0.41 -7.30
N GLU A 94 -1.21 1.01 -8.44
CA GLU A 94 -0.10 0.55 -9.28
C GLU A 94 1.27 0.78 -8.62
N THR A 95 1.43 1.90 -7.92
CA THR A 95 2.63 2.19 -7.12
C THR A 95 2.78 1.16 -6.00
N LEU A 96 1.72 0.91 -5.25
CA LEU A 96 1.68 -0.05 -4.14
C LEU A 96 1.94 -1.48 -4.63
N THR A 97 1.35 -1.87 -5.76
CA THR A 97 1.64 -3.16 -6.42
C THR A 97 3.13 -3.31 -6.71
N THR A 98 3.80 -2.23 -7.15
CA THR A 98 5.22 -2.29 -7.48
C THR A 98 6.07 -2.44 -6.23
N VAL A 99 5.69 -1.80 -5.12
CA VAL A 99 6.36 -1.96 -3.82
C VAL A 99 6.29 -3.42 -3.36
N PHE A 100 5.10 -4.03 -3.40
CA PHE A 100 4.92 -5.45 -3.04
C PHE A 100 5.68 -6.41 -3.95
N MET A 101 5.82 -6.09 -5.24
CA MET A 101 6.66 -6.90 -6.14
C MET A 101 8.14 -6.83 -5.76
N THR A 102 8.64 -5.65 -5.38
CA THR A 102 10.03 -5.48 -4.94
C THR A 102 10.29 -6.23 -3.63
N SER A 103 9.30 -6.40 -2.77
CA SER A 103 9.42 -7.22 -1.54
C SER A 103 9.34 -8.74 -1.80
N GLY A 104 9.26 -9.17 -3.06
CA GLY A 104 9.30 -10.59 -3.44
C GLY A 104 7.93 -11.22 -3.73
N LEU A 105 6.82 -10.48 -3.63
CA LEU A 105 5.52 -11.04 -3.98
C LEU A 105 5.36 -11.19 -5.51
N PRO A 106 4.82 -12.32 -5.99
CA PRO A 106 4.48 -12.45 -7.40
C PRO A 106 3.45 -11.38 -7.81
N LYS A 107 3.56 -10.92 -9.06
CA LYS A 107 2.77 -9.79 -9.59
C LYS A 107 1.26 -9.91 -9.33
N MET A 108 0.68 -11.10 -9.45
CA MET A 108 -0.76 -11.27 -9.25
C MET A 108 -1.18 -11.06 -7.79
N MET A 109 -0.39 -11.56 -6.85
CA MET A 109 -0.63 -11.45 -5.40
C MET A 109 -0.47 -10.00 -4.94
N ALA A 110 0.57 -9.33 -5.44
CA ALA A 110 0.79 -7.90 -5.22
C ALA A 110 -0.39 -7.04 -5.71
N ARG A 111 -0.96 -7.38 -6.87
CA ARG A 111 -2.16 -6.71 -7.41
C ARG A 111 -3.41 -6.96 -6.58
N VAL A 112 -3.59 -8.18 -6.05
CA VAL A 112 -4.70 -8.52 -5.14
C VAL A 112 -4.60 -7.71 -3.85
N LEU A 113 -3.44 -7.71 -3.19
CA LEU A 113 -3.21 -6.88 -2.01
C LEU A 113 -3.45 -5.41 -2.31
N GLY A 114 -2.87 -4.87 -3.39
CA GLY A 114 -3.11 -3.49 -3.77
C GLY A 114 -4.60 -3.15 -3.92
N CYS A 115 -5.40 -4.07 -4.47
CA CYS A 115 -6.85 -3.86 -4.61
C CYS A 115 -7.60 -3.91 -3.28
N LEU A 116 -7.18 -4.78 -2.35
CA LEU A 116 -7.76 -4.88 -1.00
C LEU A 116 -7.39 -3.67 -0.13
N TYR A 117 -6.14 -3.18 -0.20
CA TYR A 117 -5.71 -1.97 0.55
C TYR A 117 -6.38 -0.69 0.09
N THR A 118 -6.80 -0.61 -1.18
CA THR A 118 -7.41 0.60 -1.75
C THR A 118 -8.93 0.50 -1.86
N THR A 119 -9.56 -0.48 -1.21
CA THR A 119 -11.03 -0.61 -1.21
C THR A 119 -11.63 0.05 0.03
N ASP A 120 -12.52 1.02 -0.19
CA ASP A 120 -13.22 1.70 0.91
C ASP A 120 -14.12 0.77 1.74
N THR A 121 -14.52 -0.37 1.17
CA THR A 121 -15.33 -1.38 1.85
C THR A 121 -14.54 -2.22 2.85
N GLY A 122 -13.20 -2.10 2.89
CA GLY A 122 -12.30 -2.93 3.71
C GLY A 122 -12.21 -4.41 3.30
N SER A 123 -13.15 -4.88 2.48
CA SER A 123 -13.26 -6.28 2.06
C SER A 123 -13.77 -6.43 0.62
N LEU A 124 -13.37 -7.51 -0.06
CA LEU A 124 -13.85 -7.85 -1.40
C LEU A 124 -14.10 -9.34 -1.56
N THR A 125 -15.09 -9.69 -2.38
CA THR A 125 -15.36 -11.06 -2.82
C THR A 125 -14.44 -11.48 -3.97
N ALA A 126 -14.33 -12.80 -4.22
CA ALA A 126 -13.59 -13.33 -5.36
C ALA A 126 -14.06 -12.75 -6.71
N SER A 127 -15.38 -12.58 -6.88
CA SER A 127 -15.98 -12.00 -8.09
C SER A 127 -15.64 -10.53 -8.27
N GLU A 128 -15.63 -9.75 -7.19
CA GLU A 128 -15.27 -8.33 -7.26
C GLU A 128 -13.78 -8.15 -7.56
N LEU A 129 -12.92 -8.97 -6.97
CA LEU A 129 -11.49 -9.01 -7.29
C LEU A 129 -11.25 -9.38 -8.77
N ALA A 130 -11.93 -10.41 -9.28
CA ALA A 130 -11.82 -10.83 -10.67
C ALA A 130 -12.26 -9.70 -11.63
N GLN A 131 -13.36 -9.02 -11.32
CA GLN A 131 -13.88 -7.91 -12.11
C GLN A 131 -12.93 -6.70 -12.08
N ARG A 132 -12.49 -6.27 -10.90
CA ARG A 132 -11.61 -5.09 -10.73
C ARG A 132 -10.23 -5.29 -11.33
N LEU A 133 -9.69 -6.51 -11.26
CA LEU A 133 -8.35 -6.82 -11.77
C LEU A 133 -8.35 -7.29 -13.23
N HIS A 134 -9.53 -7.52 -13.80
CA HIS A 134 -9.73 -8.09 -15.14
C HIS A 134 -8.98 -9.42 -15.33
N VAL A 135 -9.18 -10.35 -14.40
CA VAL A 135 -8.56 -11.69 -14.41
C VAL A 135 -9.59 -12.78 -14.15
N SER A 136 -9.23 -14.03 -14.40
CA SER A 136 -10.13 -15.16 -14.18
C SER A 136 -10.37 -15.42 -12.68
N PRO A 137 -11.54 -15.96 -12.29
CA PRO A 137 -11.79 -16.40 -10.92
C PRO A 137 -10.74 -17.40 -10.41
N ALA A 138 -10.26 -18.30 -11.27
CA ALA A 138 -9.22 -19.27 -10.91
C ALA A 138 -7.88 -18.60 -10.55
N SER A 139 -7.52 -17.50 -11.23
CA SER A 139 -6.34 -16.71 -10.87
C SER A 139 -6.50 -16.03 -9.50
N ILE A 140 -7.71 -15.56 -9.18
CA ILE A 140 -8.01 -15.01 -7.86
C ILE A 140 -7.90 -16.09 -6.79
N SER A 141 -8.53 -17.25 -6.98
CA SER A 141 -8.44 -18.34 -6.00
C SER A 141 -7.00 -18.74 -5.68
N LYS A 142 -6.15 -18.87 -6.70
CA LYS A 142 -4.72 -19.17 -6.49
C LYS A 142 -3.98 -18.07 -5.74
N ALA A 143 -4.26 -16.80 -6.07
CA ALA A 143 -3.63 -15.67 -5.39
C ALA A 143 -4.06 -15.58 -3.93
N ILE A 144 -5.34 -15.78 -3.64
CA ILE A 144 -5.88 -15.82 -2.28
C ILE A 144 -5.24 -16.95 -1.47
N THR A 145 -5.24 -18.19 -1.98
CA THR A 145 -4.61 -19.32 -1.27
C THR A 145 -3.14 -19.07 -0.96
N PHE A 146 -2.40 -18.45 -1.88
CA PHE A 146 -1.01 -18.07 -1.63
C PHE A 146 -0.89 -17.00 -0.53
N LEU A 147 -1.74 -15.97 -0.56
CA LEU A 147 -1.71 -14.87 0.41
C LEU A 147 -2.19 -15.30 1.80
N GLU A 148 -3.17 -16.20 1.89
CA GLU A 148 -3.55 -16.88 3.14
C GLU A 148 -2.40 -17.71 3.68
N GLY A 149 -1.65 -18.38 2.80
CA GLY A 149 -0.40 -19.07 3.14
C GLY A 149 0.74 -18.15 3.57
N LEU A 150 0.56 -16.82 3.58
CA LEU A 150 1.51 -15.86 4.14
C LEU A 150 0.89 -15.06 5.31
N ASP A 151 -0.32 -15.42 5.73
CA ASP A 151 -1.16 -14.66 6.67
C ASP A 151 -1.33 -13.19 6.27
N LEU A 152 -1.35 -12.88 4.97
CA LEU A 152 -1.53 -11.53 4.43
C LEU A 152 -2.99 -11.22 4.05
N VAL A 153 -3.84 -12.24 3.98
CA VAL A 153 -5.27 -12.13 3.71
C VAL A 153 -6.01 -13.13 4.59
N ARG A 154 -7.19 -12.74 5.09
CA ARG A 154 -8.11 -13.62 5.81
C ARG A 154 -9.43 -13.76 5.05
N ARG A 155 -10.04 -14.94 5.15
CA ARG A 155 -11.44 -15.19 4.75
C ARG A 155 -12.38 -14.91 5.90
N GLU A 156 -13.39 -14.10 5.63
CA GLU A 156 -14.49 -13.84 6.56
C GLU A 156 -15.83 -14.17 5.91
N PRO A 157 -16.74 -14.85 6.62
CA PRO A 157 -18.09 -15.09 6.14
C PRO A 157 -18.93 -13.80 6.24
N ASP A 158 -19.52 -13.38 5.13
CA ASP A 158 -20.53 -12.31 5.11
C ASP A 158 -21.89 -12.82 5.65
N GLU A 159 -22.80 -11.91 6.02
CA GLU A 159 -24.17 -12.20 6.50
C GLU A 159 -24.96 -13.10 5.52
N ARG A 160 -24.58 -13.08 4.24
CA ARG A 160 -25.16 -13.89 3.15
C ARG A 160 -24.35 -15.15 2.81
N ARG A 161 -23.49 -15.64 3.71
CA ARG A 161 -22.58 -16.81 3.53
C ARG A 161 -21.64 -16.71 2.32
N ARG A 162 -21.32 -15.50 1.87
CA ARG A 162 -20.32 -15.29 0.80
C ARG A 162 -18.95 -15.07 1.44
N GLU A 163 -17.92 -15.69 0.88
CA GLU A 163 -16.54 -15.46 1.31
C GLU A 163 -16.10 -14.05 0.92
N ARG A 164 -15.71 -13.25 1.91
CA ARG A 164 -15.03 -11.97 1.72
C ARG A 164 -13.58 -12.08 2.15
N TYR A 165 -12.71 -11.41 1.42
CA TYR A 165 -11.30 -11.33 1.70
C TYR A 165 -10.99 -9.97 2.31
N VAL A 166 -10.28 -9.99 3.43
CA VAL A 166 -9.94 -8.80 4.21
C VAL A 166 -8.43 -8.75 4.39
N VAL A 167 -7.88 -7.54 4.35
CA VAL A 167 -6.53 -7.26 4.83
C VAL A 167 -6.70 -6.48 6.14
N ASP A 168 -6.44 -7.14 7.25
CA ASP A 168 -6.61 -6.61 8.61
C ASP A 168 -5.24 -6.17 9.17
N ASP A 169 -5.21 -5.17 10.04
CA ASP A 169 -3.99 -4.60 10.60
C ASP A 169 -3.22 -5.65 11.45
N ASP A 170 -3.93 -6.58 12.09
CA ASP A 170 -3.32 -7.71 12.81
C ASP A 170 -2.58 -8.69 11.87
N LEU A 171 -2.86 -8.67 10.55
CA LEU A 171 -2.20 -9.57 9.59
C LEU A 171 -0.73 -9.22 9.38
N TRP A 172 -0.32 -7.95 9.51
CA TRP A 172 1.10 -7.61 9.50
C TRP A 172 1.83 -8.17 10.70
N TYR A 173 1.21 -8.09 11.89
CA TYR A 173 1.72 -8.71 13.10
C TYR A 173 1.85 -10.24 12.91
N GLN A 174 0.77 -10.92 12.48
CA GLN A 174 0.79 -12.36 12.25
C GLN A 174 1.82 -12.77 11.19
N SER A 175 1.95 -12.01 10.09
CA SER A 175 2.93 -12.27 9.04
C SER A 175 4.38 -12.11 9.51
N MET A 176 4.66 -11.11 10.36
CA MET A 176 5.98 -10.95 10.99
C MET A 176 6.30 -12.11 11.93
N ILE A 177 5.36 -12.52 12.79
CA ILE A 177 5.53 -13.68 13.68
C ILE A 177 5.73 -14.96 12.87
N ARG A 178 4.95 -15.17 11.80
CA ARG A 178 5.10 -16.30 10.89
C ARG A 178 6.48 -16.32 10.22
N SER A 179 6.94 -15.16 9.75
CA SER A 179 8.25 -15.03 9.11
C SER A 179 9.40 -15.34 10.07
N ALA A 180 9.29 -14.91 11.34
CA ALA A 180 10.26 -15.27 12.37
C ALA A 180 10.29 -16.79 12.61
N ARG A 181 9.11 -17.43 12.75
CA ARG A 181 9.00 -18.89 12.92
C ARG A 181 9.46 -19.68 11.70
N SER A 182 9.31 -19.13 10.49
CA SER A 182 9.82 -19.73 9.26
C SER A 182 11.34 -19.89 9.28
N ASN A 183 12.05 -18.98 9.95
CA ASN A 183 13.51 -19.07 10.06
C ASN A 183 13.94 -20.25 10.93
N ASP A 184 13.12 -20.70 11.89
CA ASP A 184 13.43 -21.85 12.75
C ASP A 184 13.70 -23.11 11.93
N GLN A 185 12.97 -23.30 10.82
CA GLN A 185 13.21 -24.41 9.89
C GLN A 185 14.57 -24.31 9.19
N VAL A 186 14.99 -23.09 8.84
CA VAL A 186 16.30 -22.83 8.23
C VAL A 186 17.42 -23.04 9.24
N VAL A 187 17.22 -22.60 10.48
CA VAL A 187 18.14 -22.82 11.60
C VAL A 187 18.31 -24.31 11.85
N GLU A 188 17.23 -25.07 11.93
CA GLU A 188 17.28 -26.51 12.15
C GLU A 188 18.00 -27.23 11.00
N ALA A 189 17.68 -26.91 9.75
CA ALA A 189 18.37 -27.45 8.59
C ALA A 189 19.88 -27.11 8.58
N ALA A 190 20.24 -25.89 8.98
CA ALA A 190 21.64 -25.47 9.10
C ALA A 190 22.37 -26.26 10.19
N ARG A 191 21.76 -26.47 11.36
CA ARG A 191 22.32 -27.29 12.45
C ARG A 191 22.51 -28.75 12.05
N GLN A 192 21.56 -29.32 11.32
CA GLN A 192 21.71 -30.66 10.73
C GLN A 192 22.88 -30.71 9.73
N GLY A 193 23.01 -29.69 8.88
CA GLY A 193 24.11 -29.57 7.93
C GLY A 193 25.49 -29.49 8.60
N VAL A 194 25.60 -28.83 9.77
CA VAL A 194 26.84 -28.80 10.57
C VAL A 194 27.23 -30.20 11.04
N THR A 195 26.27 -30.98 11.54
CA THR A 195 26.49 -32.36 11.97
C THR A 195 26.97 -33.25 10.82
N ILE A 196 26.39 -33.09 9.62
CA ILE A 196 26.74 -33.87 8.43
C ILE A 196 28.12 -33.49 7.88
N LEU A 197 28.42 -32.19 7.80
CA LEU A 197 29.63 -31.67 7.17
C LEU A 197 30.86 -31.72 8.09
N GLY A 198 30.67 -32.03 9.37
CA GLY A 198 31.72 -32.07 10.37
C GLY A 198 31.98 -30.68 10.96
N PRO A 199 31.99 -30.54 12.31
CA PRO A 199 32.35 -29.30 12.98
C PRO A 199 33.75 -28.81 12.58
N GLY A 200 33.92 -27.48 12.53
CA GLY A 200 35.21 -26.86 12.22
C GLY A 200 35.58 -26.81 10.73
N THR A 201 34.76 -27.38 9.83
CA THR A 201 34.94 -27.14 8.40
C THR A 201 34.51 -25.71 8.02
N PRO A 202 35.06 -25.11 6.95
CA PRO A 202 34.60 -23.81 6.48
C PRO A 202 33.12 -23.79 6.10
N ALA A 203 32.55 -24.93 5.68
CA ALA A 203 31.13 -25.05 5.34
C ALA A 203 30.25 -25.09 6.60
N ALA A 204 30.63 -25.89 7.60
CA ALA A 204 29.96 -25.90 8.90
C ALA A 204 29.98 -24.50 9.55
N THR A 205 31.13 -23.82 9.52
CA THR A 205 31.27 -22.45 10.05
C THR A 205 30.29 -21.47 9.41
N ARG A 206 30.06 -21.55 8.09
CA ARG A 206 29.06 -20.72 7.41
C ARG A 206 27.64 -21.02 7.88
N LEU A 207 27.29 -22.30 8.01
CA LEU A 207 25.97 -22.72 8.48
C LEU A 207 25.73 -22.31 9.94
N GLU A 208 26.72 -22.45 10.81
CA GLU A 208 26.66 -21.97 12.19
C GLU A 208 26.45 -20.46 12.26
N ASN A 209 27.14 -19.69 11.42
CA ASN A 209 26.97 -18.24 11.36
C ASN A 209 25.56 -17.84 10.89
N VAL A 210 25.02 -18.51 9.88
CA VAL A 210 23.65 -18.27 9.40
C VAL A 210 22.63 -18.63 10.47
N ALA A 211 22.77 -19.80 11.12
CA ALA A 211 21.88 -20.23 12.19
C ALA A 211 21.87 -19.22 13.35
N ARG A 212 23.05 -18.81 13.84
CA ARG A 212 23.19 -17.83 14.92
C ARG A 212 22.56 -16.48 14.58
N PHE A 213 22.73 -16.02 13.35
CA PHE A 213 22.16 -14.76 12.90
C PHE A 213 20.63 -14.83 12.80
N LEU A 214 20.10 -15.90 12.20
CA LEU A 214 18.66 -16.08 12.05
C LEU A 214 17.95 -16.26 13.40
N ASP A 215 18.53 -16.99 14.35
CA ASP A 215 18.01 -17.09 15.73
C ASP A 215 17.87 -15.70 16.36
N PHE A 216 18.94 -14.90 16.34
CA PHE A 216 18.94 -13.54 16.90
C PHE A 216 17.91 -12.62 16.24
N VAL A 217 17.81 -12.67 14.91
CA VAL A 217 16.87 -11.85 14.15
C VAL A 217 15.43 -12.28 14.42
N SER A 218 15.14 -13.58 14.49
CA SER A 218 13.80 -14.09 14.78
C SER A 218 13.31 -13.66 16.16
N GLU A 219 14.13 -13.79 17.20
CA GLU A 219 13.81 -13.30 18.55
C GLU A 219 13.56 -11.79 18.55
N SER A 220 14.40 -11.04 17.84
CA SER A 220 14.26 -9.58 17.74
C SER A 220 12.98 -9.15 17.02
N ILE A 221 12.62 -9.84 15.92
CA ILE A 221 11.38 -9.60 15.18
C ILE A 221 10.17 -9.88 16.05
N ILE A 222 10.14 -11.02 16.76
CA ILE A 222 9.03 -11.39 17.64
C ILE A 222 8.84 -10.33 18.73
N ARG A 223 9.93 -9.96 19.41
CA ARG A 223 9.89 -8.95 20.46
C ARG A 223 9.42 -7.59 19.93
N ALA A 224 9.91 -7.16 18.77
CA ALA A 224 9.50 -5.90 18.16
C ALA A 224 8.03 -5.92 17.72
N ALA A 225 7.56 -7.04 17.16
CA ALA A 225 6.16 -7.23 16.77
C ALA A 225 5.23 -7.20 17.99
N GLU A 226 5.60 -7.86 19.09
CA GLU A 226 4.85 -7.82 20.36
C GLU A 226 4.75 -6.41 20.93
N GLN A 227 5.85 -5.64 20.89
CA GLN A 227 5.89 -4.24 21.35
C GLN A 227 5.09 -3.31 20.43
N GLY A 228 5.15 -3.53 19.11
CA GLY A 228 4.44 -2.73 18.10
C GLY A 228 2.95 -3.04 18.01
N ARG A 229 2.47 -4.10 18.69
CA ARG A 229 1.07 -4.53 18.64
C ARG A 229 0.11 -3.41 19.04
N GLU A 230 0.46 -2.59 20.02
CA GLU A 230 -0.36 -1.44 20.46
C GLU A 230 -0.44 -0.30 19.43
N VAL A 231 0.56 -0.18 18.54
CA VAL A 231 0.61 0.87 17.51
C VAL A 231 -0.36 0.58 16.36
N LEU A 232 -0.60 -0.69 16.04
CA LEU A 232 -1.57 -1.10 15.02
C LEU A 232 -3.02 -0.86 15.44
N PHE A 233 -3.30 -0.72 16.74
CA PHE A 233 -4.64 -0.51 17.29
C PHE A 233 -4.98 0.95 17.61
N THR A 234 -4.32 1.95 17.01
CA THR A 234 -4.83 3.32 17.09
C THR A 234 -6.20 3.39 16.43
N ARG A 235 -7.24 3.23 17.25
CA ARG A 235 -8.66 3.31 16.89
C ARG A 235 -8.86 4.60 16.10
N THR A 236 -9.14 4.48 14.81
CA THR A 236 -9.82 5.54 14.07
C THR A 236 -11.17 5.69 14.75
N GLU A 237 -11.26 6.64 15.70
CA GLU A 237 -12.56 7.08 16.15
C GLU A 237 -13.28 7.58 14.91
N PRO A 238 -14.47 7.04 14.58
CA PRO A 238 -15.28 7.66 13.56
C PRO A 238 -15.47 9.09 14.04
N THR A 239 -15.02 10.05 13.23
CA THR A 239 -15.43 11.44 13.38
C THR A 239 -16.94 11.41 13.44
N SER A 240 -17.46 11.53 14.66
CA SER A 240 -18.87 11.70 14.90
C SER A 240 -19.16 13.06 14.29
N ASN A 241 -19.52 13.05 13.00
CA ASN A 241 -20.11 14.18 12.34
C ASN A 241 -21.27 14.55 13.24
N GLY A 242 -21.12 15.68 13.93
CA GLY A 242 -22.15 16.25 14.77
C GLY A 242 -23.39 16.41 13.94
N THR A 243 -24.30 15.46 14.04
CA THR A 243 -25.70 15.67 13.76
C THR A 243 -26.17 16.62 14.85
N THR A 244 -26.01 17.92 14.58
CA THR A 244 -26.75 18.94 15.29
C THR A 244 -28.21 18.71 14.95
N GLU A 245 -28.90 17.93 15.78
CA GLU A 245 -30.36 17.91 15.79
C GLU A 245 -30.86 19.35 16.04
N PRO A 246 -31.83 19.84 15.26
CA PRO A 246 -32.44 21.13 15.53
C PRO A 246 -33.29 21.00 16.80
N SER A 247 -32.90 21.73 17.85
CA SER A 247 -33.70 21.94 19.05
C SER A 247 -35.04 22.60 18.66
N PRO A 248 -36.21 22.08 19.10
CA PRO A 248 -37.47 22.77 18.89
C PRO A 248 -37.60 23.89 19.93
N ASP A 249 -37.32 25.12 19.51
CA ASP A 249 -37.59 26.31 20.30
C ASP A 249 -39.10 26.57 20.36
N HIS A 250 -39.71 26.19 21.49
CA HIS A 250 -41.01 26.67 21.91
C HIS A 250 -40.82 28.01 22.64
N GLY A 251 -41.08 29.14 21.96
CA GLY A 251 -40.72 30.42 22.57
C GLY A 251 -41.25 31.73 21.97
N ARG A 252 -42.45 31.75 21.37
CA ARG A 252 -43.40 32.88 21.42
C ARG A 252 -42.87 34.32 21.15
N ALA A 253 -43.18 34.86 19.96
CA ALA A 253 -43.22 36.32 19.74
C ALA A 253 -44.39 36.72 18.80
N ALA A 254 -45.33 37.52 19.34
CA ALA A 254 -46.06 38.63 18.69
C ALA A 254 -47.33 39.03 19.50
N VAL A 255 -47.16 39.94 20.48
CA VAL A 255 -47.66 41.34 20.60
C VAL A 255 -48.88 41.76 19.73
N PRO A 256 -49.71 42.80 20.03
CA PRO A 256 -50.15 43.50 21.28
C PRO A 256 -51.69 43.70 21.39
N THR A 257 -52.22 44.15 22.55
CA THR A 257 -53.10 45.35 22.61
C THR A 257 -53.40 45.81 24.06
N ALA A 258 -53.15 47.10 24.29
CA ALA A 258 -53.75 48.09 25.20
C ALA A 258 -54.57 47.66 26.43
N ALA A 259 -54.22 48.21 27.60
CA ALA A 259 -55.01 49.27 28.28
C ALA A 259 -54.39 49.64 29.65
N GLU A 260 -54.25 50.95 29.86
CA GLU A 260 -54.43 51.69 31.13
C GLU A 260 -53.48 51.42 32.33
N ASP A 261 -52.52 52.34 32.53
CA ASP A 261 -52.40 53.29 33.67
C ASP A 261 -53.16 53.01 35.00
N PRO A 262 -52.78 53.61 36.17
CA PRO A 262 -51.54 54.30 36.53
C PRO A 262 -51.09 54.11 38.03
N ILE A 263 -50.04 54.86 38.40
CA ILE A 263 -49.74 55.47 39.74
C ILE A 263 -48.91 54.72 40.80
N SER A 264 -47.83 55.45 41.16
CA SER A 264 -46.97 55.51 42.36
C SER A 264 -45.88 54.45 42.54
#